data_AF-A0A1S3BWX8-F1
#
_entry.id   AF-A0A1S3BWX8-F1
#
_cell.length_a   1.000
_cell.length_b   1.000
_cell.length_c   1.000
_cell.angle_alpha   90.00
_cell.angle_beta   90.00
_cell.angle_gamma   90.00
#
_symmetry.space_group_name_H-M   'P 1'
#
loop_
_entity.id
_entity.type
_entity.pdbx_description
1 polymer ?
#
loop_
_entity_poly.entity_id
_entity_poly.type
_entity_poly.pdbx_seq_one_letter_code
_entity_poly.pdbx_strand_id
1 'polypeptide(L)'
;MAFSYSSQLQTLFLILLVVHPALGNPETQQWIDRICYQNEDYGFCNKTSNENLKGPADDVGLVLIANNQVLRNTSRTYQFIVELQASTDDPVTKTALEACRIAPRGEASCRPPTPDSPLVKRKRELRILIAMAAVAGHVLPT
;
A
#
# COMPACT_ATOMS: atom_id res chain seq x y z
N MET A 1 29.41 4.40 45.11
CA MET A 1 28.23 3.69 44.59
C MET A 1 28.06 3.99 43.08
N ALA A 2 29.01 3.58 42.24
CA ALA A 2 29.03 3.96 40.80
C ALA A 2 28.80 2.78 39.83
N PHE A 3 28.77 1.54 40.33
CA PHE A 3 28.72 0.34 39.47
C PHE A 3 27.32 -0.04 38.98
N SER A 4 26.24 0.53 39.54
CA SER A 4 24.86 0.14 39.17
C SER A 4 24.33 0.85 37.92
N TYR A 5 24.73 2.11 37.69
CA TYR A 5 24.24 2.91 36.55
C TYR A 5 24.77 2.43 35.19
N SER A 6 26.01 1.95 35.12
CA SER A 6 26.62 1.45 33.88
C SER A 6 25.91 0.20 33.34
N SER A 7 25.47 -0.69 34.24
CA SER A 7 24.79 -1.93 33.85
C SER A 7 23.37 -1.66 33.33
N GLN A 8 22.67 -0.67 33.90
CA GLN A 8 21.32 -0.24 33.48
C GLN A 8 21.35 0.46 32.10
N LEU A 9 22.39 1.28 31.83
CA LEU A 9 22.58 1.91 30.52
C LEU A 9 22.86 0.89 29.42
N GLN A 10 23.64 -0.15 29.74
CA GLN A 10 24.03 -1.18 28.78
C GLN A 10 22.86 -2.11 28.43
N THR A 11 21.99 -2.45 29.39
CA THR A 11 20.75 -3.16 29.10
C THR A 11 19.78 -2.32 28.28
N LEU A 12 19.65 -1.02 28.55
CA LEU A 12 18.80 -0.12 27.76
C LEU A 12 19.28 -0.01 26.31
N PHE A 13 20.59 0.05 26.08
CA PHE A 13 21.19 0.12 24.75
C PHE A 13 20.96 -1.16 23.94
N LEU A 14 21.05 -2.33 24.59
CA LEU A 14 20.75 -3.62 23.96
C LEU A 14 19.25 -3.76 23.64
N ILE A 15 18.35 -3.28 24.49
CA ILE A 15 16.91 -3.28 24.23
C ILE A 15 16.57 -2.36 23.04
N LEU A 16 17.19 -1.18 22.95
CA LEU A 16 17.01 -0.30 21.79
C LEU A 16 17.45 -0.98 20.50
N LEU A 17 18.61 -1.66 20.48
CA LEU A 17 19.08 -2.40 19.30
C LEU A 17 18.13 -3.50 18.82
N VAL A 18 17.43 -4.19 19.74
CA VAL A 18 16.47 -5.25 19.42
C VAL A 18 15.12 -4.71 18.95
N VAL A 19 14.75 -3.48 19.33
CA VAL A 19 13.44 -2.87 19.07
C VAL A 19 13.48 -1.86 17.92
N HIS A 20 14.61 -1.63 17.25
CA HIS A 20 14.55 -0.92 15.98
C HIS A 20 13.74 -1.78 15.00
N PRO A 21 12.51 -1.38 14.60
CA PRO A 21 11.95 -1.96 13.39
C PRO A 21 13.02 -1.72 12.33
N ALA A 22 13.33 -2.73 11.51
CA ALA A 22 14.32 -2.64 10.47
C ALA A 22 14.12 -1.33 9.71
N LEU A 23 14.87 -0.30 10.12
CA LEU A 23 14.82 1.01 9.53
C LEU A 23 15.38 0.69 8.16
N GLY A 24 14.54 0.76 7.12
CA GLY A 24 14.97 0.51 5.76
C GLY A 24 16.30 1.22 5.54
N ASN A 25 17.21 0.63 4.76
CA ASN A 25 18.53 1.25 4.61
C ASN A 25 18.32 2.74 4.22
N PRO A 26 19.17 3.67 4.70
CA PRO A 26 18.90 5.11 4.52
C PRO A 26 18.67 5.51 3.06
N GLU A 27 19.30 4.78 2.14
CA GLU A 27 19.13 4.93 0.70
C GLU A 27 17.73 4.53 0.19
N THR A 28 17.22 3.35 0.58
CA THR A 28 15.85 2.90 0.27
C THR A 28 14.83 3.85 0.86
N GLN A 29 15.05 4.37 2.08
CA GLN A 29 14.11 5.32 2.66
C GLN A 29 14.08 6.64 1.89
N GLN A 30 15.22 7.13 1.38
CA GLN A 30 15.25 8.30 0.50
C GLN A 30 14.47 8.07 -0.80
N TRP A 31 14.55 6.87 -1.38
CA TRP A 31 13.76 6.51 -2.55
C TRP A 31 12.27 6.43 -2.25
N ILE A 32 11.90 5.81 -1.12
CA ILE A 32 10.51 5.77 -0.64
C ILE A 32 9.99 7.18 -0.45
N ASP A 33 10.73 8.06 0.22
CA ASP A 33 10.33 9.44 0.45
C ASP A 33 10.11 10.18 -0.86
N ARG A 34 11.02 10.05 -1.83
CA ARG A 34 10.89 10.67 -3.16
C ARG A 34 9.60 10.27 -3.86
N ILE A 35 9.24 8.98 -3.81
CA ILE A 35 8.01 8.48 -4.42
C ILE A 35 6.80 8.96 -3.61
N CYS A 36 6.84 8.81 -2.29
CA CYS A 36 5.69 9.04 -1.43
C CYS A 36 5.31 10.52 -1.29
N TYR A 37 6.26 11.46 -1.43
CA TYR A 37 5.94 12.90 -1.48
C TYR A 37 5.16 13.30 -2.74
N GLN A 38 5.18 12.49 -3.79
CA GLN A 38 4.40 12.73 -5.01
C GLN A 38 3.05 12.00 -5.00
N ASN A 39 2.72 11.29 -3.92
CA ASN A 39 1.47 10.57 -3.78
C ASN A 39 0.44 11.34 -2.95
N GLU A 40 -0.85 11.10 -3.21
CA GLU A 40 -1.95 11.72 -2.45
C GLU A 40 -1.85 11.43 -0.94
N ASP A 41 -1.35 10.26 -0.57
CA ASP A 41 -1.27 9.80 0.81
C ASP A 41 0.13 9.24 1.11
N TYR A 42 1.00 10.11 1.62
CA TYR A 42 2.37 9.74 2.02
C TYR A 42 2.36 8.61 3.06
N GLY A 43 1.47 8.67 4.06
CA GLY A 43 1.42 7.68 5.13
C GLY A 43 1.08 6.29 4.62
N PHE A 44 0.07 6.19 3.73
CA PHE A 44 -0.27 4.96 3.06
C PHE A 44 0.88 4.44 2.20
N CYS A 45 1.52 5.32 1.42
CA CYS A 45 2.64 4.96 0.55
C CYS A 45 3.84 4.42 1.35
N ASN A 46 4.29 5.18 2.36
CA ASN A 46 5.45 4.83 3.17
C ASN A 46 5.23 3.51 3.92
N LYS A 47 4.03 3.31 4.49
CA LYS A 47 3.63 2.07 5.14
C LYS A 47 3.65 0.90 4.16
N THR A 48 3.00 1.06 3.00
CA THR A 48 2.91 0.01 1.98
C THR A 48 4.29 -0.43 1.50
N SER A 49 5.20 0.52 1.26
CA SER A 49 6.57 0.20 0.87
C SER A 49 7.29 -0.59 1.97
N ASN A 50 7.34 -0.05 3.20
CA ASN A 50 8.08 -0.66 4.30
C ASN A 50 7.56 -2.05 4.71
N GLU A 51 6.24 -2.27 4.70
CA GLU A 51 5.64 -3.58 5.02
C GLU A 51 5.94 -4.66 3.96
N ASN A 52 6.43 -4.27 2.77
CA ASN A 52 6.65 -5.19 1.65
C ASN A 52 8.11 -5.27 1.20
N LEU A 53 9.01 -4.54 1.86
CA LEU A 53 10.44 -4.71 1.70
C LEU A 53 10.85 -6.10 2.22
N LYS A 54 11.75 -6.75 1.48
CA LYS A 54 12.43 -7.98 1.93
C LYS A 54 13.90 -7.73 2.28
N GLY A 55 14.31 -6.47 2.30
CA GLY A 55 15.69 -6.00 2.43
C GLY A 55 15.83 -4.64 1.75
N PRO A 56 17.08 -4.16 1.58
CA PRO A 56 17.40 -3.04 0.71
C PRO A 56 16.72 -3.16 -0.65
N ALA A 57 16.16 -2.06 -1.13
CA ALA A 57 15.56 -1.94 -2.44
C ALA A 57 16.08 -0.69 -3.17
N ASP A 58 16.35 -0.86 -4.45
CA ASP A 58 16.53 0.23 -5.41
C ASP A 58 15.15 0.67 -5.95
N ASP A 59 15.17 1.60 -6.89
CA ASP A 59 14.02 2.11 -7.59
C ASP A 59 13.24 1.01 -8.35
N VAL A 60 13.92 0.08 -9.00
CA VAL A 60 13.29 -1.09 -9.65
C VAL A 60 12.57 -1.97 -8.63
N GLY A 61 13.17 -2.21 -7.46
CA GLY A 61 12.57 -2.94 -6.35
C GLY A 61 11.29 -2.26 -5.84
N LEU A 62 11.30 -0.94 -5.71
CA LEU A 62 10.12 -0.17 -5.27
C LEU A 62 9.00 -0.15 -6.33
N VAL A 63 9.33 -0.06 -7.62
CA VAL A 63 8.37 -0.21 -8.73
C VAL A 63 7.70 -1.59 -8.67
N LEU A 64 8.49 -2.65 -8.48
CA LEU A 64 7.97 -4.00 -8.40
C LEU A 64 7.05 -4.17 -7.18
N ILE A 65 7.38 -3.57 -6.04
CA ILE A 65 6.50 -3.56 -4.85
C ILE A 65 5.18 -2.86 -5.15
N ALA A 66 5.21 -1.67 -5.74
CA ALA A 66 4.01 -0.90 -6.07
C ALA A 66 3.11 -1.68 -7.06
N ASN A 67 3.68 -2.22 -8.13
CA ASN A 67 2.95 -3.03 -9.11
C ASN A 67 2.32 -4.28 -8.48
N ASN A 68 3.08 -4.99 -7.65
CA ASN A 68 2.58 -6.15 -6.93
C ASN A 68 1.41 -5.79 -6.01
N GLN A 69 1.43 -4.60 -5.40
CA GLN A 69 0.31 -4.14 -4.58
C GLN A 69 -0.91 -3.74 -5.41
N VAL A 70 -0.72 -3.07 -6.55
CA VAL A 70 -1.81 -2.79 -7.50
C VAL A 70 -2.50 -4.10 -7.90
N LEU A 71 -1.73 -5.11 -8.29
CA LEU A 71 -2.26 -6.41 -8.70
C LEU A 71 -3.02 -7.09 -7.55
N ARG A 72 -2.40 -7.20 -6.36
CA ARG A 72 -3.04 -7.82 -5.19
C ARG A 72 -4.34 -7.12 -4.80
N ASN A 73 -4.35 -5.78 -4.74
CA ASN A 73 -5.53 -5.03 -4.32
C ASN A 73 -6.64 -5.10 -5.38
N THR A 74 -6.27 -5.08 -6.67
CA THR A 74 -7.20 -5.32 -7.78
C THR A 74 -7.85 -6.71 -7.68
N SER A 75 -7.05 -7.78 -7.53
CA SER A 75 -7.59 -9.14 -7.41
C SER A 75 -8.51 -9.31 -6.21
N ARG A 76 -8.13 -8.76 -5.04
CA ARG A 76 -8.97 -8.79 -3.83
C ARG A 76 -10.26 -8.00 -4.01
N THR A 77 -10.20 -6.87 -4.70
CA THR A 77 -11.39 -6.06 -4.99
C THR A 77 -12.31 -6.77 -5.97
N TYR A 78 -11.76 -7.43 -6.99
CA TYR A 78 -12.54 -8.25 -7.91
C TYR A 78 -13.25 -9.39 -7.19
N GLN A 79 -12.54 -10.15 -6.34
CA GLN A 79 -13.14 -11.22 -5.53
C GLN A 79 -14.28 -10.69 -4.65
N PHE A 80 -14.05 -9.56 -3.96
CA PHE A 80 -15.06 -8.91 -3.14
C PHE A 80 -16.31 -8.50 -3.95
N ILE A 81 -16.14 -7.98 -5.17
CA ILE A 81 -17.26 -7.62 -6.05
C ILE A 81 -18.08 -8.87 -6.42
N VAL A 82 -17.40 -9.96 -6.79
CA VAL A 82 -18.06 -11.24 -7.15
C VAL A 82 -18.85 -11.80 -5.97
N GLU A 83 -18.26 -11.83 -4.77
CA GLU A 83 -18.94 -12.28 -3.55
C GLU A 83 -20.15 -11.41 -3.22
N LEU A 84 -19.98 -10.07 -3.28
CA LEU A 84 -21.07 -9.14 -2.99
C LEU A 84 -22.21 -9.28 -3.99
N GLN A 85 -21.90 -9.46 -5.27
CA GLN A 85 -22.87 -9.67 -6.35
C GLN A 85 -23.66 -10.98 -6.18
N ALA A 86 -23.00 -12.04 -5.70
CA ALA A 86 -23.64 -13.31 -5.39
C ALA A 86 -24.55 -13.23 -4.14
N SER A 87 -24.22 -12.35 -3.18
CA SER A 87 -24.93 -12.24 -1.89
C SER A 87 -26.12 -11.26 -1.90
N THR A 88 -26.18 -10.35 -2.87
CA THR A 88 -27.23 -9.32 -2.93
C THR A 88 -28.41 -9.80 -3.76
N ASP A 89 -29.63 -9.39 -3.42
CA ASP A 89 -30.83 -9.59 -4.24
C ASP A 89 -31.28 -8.30 -4.94
N ASP A 90 -30.71 -7.16 -4.58
CA ASP A 90 -31.08 -5.86 -5.16
C ASP A 90 -30.59 -5.79 -6.61
N PRO A 91 -31.51 -5.68 -7.60
CA PRO A 91 -31.13 -5.65 -9.02
C PRO A 91 -30.28 -4.42 -9.35
N VAL A 92 -30.49 -3.27 -8.68
CA VAL A 92 -29.73 -2.05 -8.91
C VAL A 92 -28.27 -2.26 -8.48
N THR A 93 -28.06 -2.84 -7.31
CA THR A 93 -26.73 -3.21 -6.81
C THR A 93 -26.07 -4.26 -7.71
N LYS A 94 -26.81 -5.29 -8.17
CA LYS A 94 -26.25 -6.28 -9.13
C LYS A 94 -25.72 -5.63 -10.41
N THR A 95 -26.49 -4.73 -11.02
CA THR A 95 -26.07 -4.04 -12.25
C THR A 95 -24.87 -3.12 -12.01
N ALA A 96 -24.84 -2.40 -10.88
CA ALA A 96 -23.69 -1.56 -10.50
C ALA A 96 -22.41 -2.38 -10.30
N LEU A 97 -22.51 -3.54 -9.64
CA LEU A 97 -21.39 -4.46 -9.41
C LEU A 97 -20.90 -5.13 -10.69
N GLU A 98 -21.81 -5.49 -11.60
CA GLU A 98 -21.45 -6.03 -12.91
C GLU A 98 -20.63 -5.02 -13.72
N ALA A 99 -21.01 -3.73 -13.70
CA ALA A 99 -20.23 -2.67 -14.33
C ALA A 99 -18.83 -2.51 -13.71
N CYS A 100 -18.68 -2.71 -12.39
CA CYS A 100 -17.39 -2.73 -11.72
C CYS A 100 -16.53 -3.94 -12.13
N ARG A 101 -17.16 -5.09 -12.39
CA ARG A 101 -16.50 -6.35 -12.76
C ARG A 101 -15.90 -6.33 -14.17
N ILE A 102 -16.62 -5.75 -15.13
CA ILE A 102 -16.25 -5.79 -16.56
C ILE A 102 -15.44 -4.57 -17.03
N ALA A 103 -15.23 -3.56 -16.18
CA ALA A 103 -14.62 -2.29 -16.59
C ALA A 103 -13.17 -2.49 -17.12
N PRO A 104 -12.89 -2.24 -18.40
CA PRO A 104 -11.53 -2.32 -18.95
C PRO A 104 -10.63 -1.17 -18.46
N ARG A 105 -11.21 -0.12 -17.87
CA ARG A 105 -10.53 0.99 -17.19
C ARG A 105 -10.94 0.97 -15.72
N GLY A 106 -10.25 0.14 -14.94
CA GLY A 106 -10.64 -0.45 -13.64
C GLY A 106 -11.04 0.48 -12.48
N GLU A 107 -11.34 1.75 -12.71
CA GLU A 107 -11.84 2.65 -11.66
C GLU A 107 -12.86 3.68 -12.13
N ALA A 108 -12.82 4.11 -13.40
CA ALA A 108 -13.68 5.19 -13.89
C ALA A 108 -15.15 4.75 -13.99
N SER A 109 -15.38 3.50 -14.40
CA SER A 109 -16.74 2.97 -14.60
C SER A 109 -17.34 2.29 -13.37
N CYS A 110 -16.54 1.97 -12.36
CA CYS A 110 -17.06 1.40 -11.12
C CYS A 110 -17.67 2.50 -10.25
N ARG A 111 -19.01 2.60 -10.29
CA ARG A 111 -19.78 3.48 -9.40
C ARG A 111 -20.26 2.66 -8.20
N PRO A 112 -19.77 2.94 -6.98
CA PRO A 112 -20.21 2.24 -5.80
C PRO A 112 -21.73 2.43 -5.59
N PRO A 113 -22.46 1.39 -5.14
CA PRO A 113 -23.91 1.43 -5.01
C PRO A 113 -24.37 2.45 -3.95
N THR A 114 -23.57 2.65 -2.90
CA THR A 114 -23.79 3.65 -1.85
C THR A 114 -22.49 4.35 -1.46
N PRO A 115 -22.54 5.60 -0.94
CA PRO A 115 -21.37 6.33 -0.46
C PRO A 115 -20.61 5.62 0.68
N ASP A 116 -21.32 4.85 1.51
CA ASP A 116 -20.72 4.12 2.63
C ASP A 116 -20.26 2.70 2.25
N SER A 117 -20.38 2.34 0.97
CA SER A 117 -19.97 1.01 0.53
C SER A 117 -18.45 0.82 0.68
N PRO A 118 -17.99 -0.38 1.07
CA PRO A 118 -16.57 -0.69 1.22
C PRO A 118 -15.79 -0.59 -0.11
N LEU A 119 -16.50 -0.54 -1.25
CA LEU A 119 -15.92 -0.29 -2.57
C LEU A 119 -15.32 1.11 -2.68
N VAL A 120 -15.85 2.11 -1.97
CA VAL A 120 -15.29 3.47 -1.95
C VAL A 120 -13.86 3.45 -1.40
N LYS A 121 -13.66 2.77 -0.27
CA LYS A 121 -12.34 2.64 0.36
C LYS A 121 -11.37 1.85 -0.54
N ARG A 122 -11.80 0.69 -1.05
CA ARG A 122 -10.98 -0.15 -1.96
C ARG A 122 -10.56 0.60 -3.23
N LYS A 123 -11.49 1.38 -3.81
CA LYS A 123 -11.22 2.24 -4.97
C LYS A 123 -10.23 3.35 -4.65
N ARG A 124 -10.31 3.96 -3.45
CA ARG A 124 -9.34 4.96 -3.00
C ARG A 124 -7.93 4.35 -2.84
N GLU A 125 -7.83 3.19 -2.19
CA GLU A 125 -6.55 2.50 -2.02
C GLU A 125 -5.92 2.13 -3.37
N LEU A 126 -6.72 1.62 -4.32
CA LEU A 126 -6.23 1.26 -5.64
C LEU A 126 -5.67 2.46 -6.41
N ARG A 127 -6.34 3.62 -6.33
CA ARG A 127 -5.85 4.88 -6.93
C ARG A 127 -4.47 5.26 -6.44
N ILE A 128 -4.30 5.23 -5.12
CA ILE A 128 -3.03 5.56 -4.49
C ILE A 128 -1.95 4.58 -4.95
N LEU A 129 -2.24 3.28 -5.00
CA LEU A 129 -1.30 2.27 -5.48
C LEU A 129 -0.91 2.44 -6.96
N ILE A 130 -1.86 2.80 -7.83
CA ILE A 130 -1.58 3.08 -9.24
C ILE A 130 -0.70 4.32 -9.37
N ALA A 131 -0.99 5.38 -8.61
CA ALA A 131 -0.16 6.59 -8.57
C ALA A 131 1.26 6.27 -8.07
N MET A 132 1.39 5.45 -7.02
CA MET A 132 2.68 4.98 -6.51
C MET A 132 3.48 4.27 -7.61
N ALA A 133 2.85 3.36 -8.34
CA ALA A 133 3.51 2.62 -9.43
C ALA A 133 3.94 3.53 -10.58
N ALA A 134 3.08 4.49 -10.96
CA ALA A 134 3.38 5.45 -12.02
C ALA A 134 4.54 6.39 -11.65
N VAL A 135 4.52 6.94 -10.43
CA VAL A 135 5.60 7.80 -9.90
C VAL A 135 6.90 7.00 -9.81
N ALA A 136 6.87 5.80 -9.25
CA ALA A 136 8.04 4.96 -9.13
C ALA A 136 8.65 4.65 -10.51
N GLY A 137 7.81 4.36 -11.52
CA GLY A 137 8.26 4.13 -12.88
C GLY A 137 8.88 5.37 -13.55
N HIS A 138 8.38 6.56 -13.24
CA HIS A 138 8.96 7.82 -13.73
C HIS A 138 10.31 8.16 -13.09
N VAL A 139 10.56 7.65 -11.88
CA VAL A 139 11.80 7.88 -11.13
C VAL A 139 12.94 6.96 -11.60
N LEU A 140 12.64 5.90 -12.37
CA LEU A 140 13.66 5.02 -12.95
C LEU A 140 14.59 5.81 -13.90
N PRO A 141 15.92 5.71 -13.78
CA PRO A 141 16.85 6.31 -14.72
C PRO A 141 16.68 5.64 -16.08
N THR A 142 16.43 6.46 -17.11
CA THR A 142 16.44 6.07 -18.52
C THR A 142 17.84 5.76 -19.02
#